data_AF-A0A820Y9Y5-F1
#
_entry.id   AF-A0A820Y9Y5-F1
#
_cell.length_a   1.000
_cell.length_b   1.000
_cell.length_c   1.000
_cell.angle_alpha   90.00
_cell.angle_beta   90.00
_cell.angle_gamma   90.00
#
_symmetry.space_group_name_H-M   'P 1'
#
loop_
_entity.id
_entity.type
_entity.pdbx_description
1 polymer ?
#
loop_
_entity_poly.entity_id
_entity_poly.type
_entity_poly.pdbx_seq_one_letter_code
_entity_poly.pdbx_strand_id
1 'polypeptide(L)'
;MADARFAVSFVKVFVESVIKDFQTKSEQKINDQIHRDLKLFDRCTILMELDKNIPNMSDPEIFNYMESPLDTLNRKFYKQWAKSMAPIEYDQKARSMAAIEFDQWAKSMNFFDVLQLIQNHLKVEQDADKATFISELFEPRDVSDYGSIANKGQCVSLLLYAYFCQQNPLTRQFRVSNVTYLLRDNGEKLIKKFPRPNDDTKTVLSTMSGNFKLMSILNLFDFIQKCLEQKPTAIQDFGVKLSDSINLLNNVCSTQRAILLSKHCDTQCPCCTRIFDVDHKIDARFAPGTGENLHRCQSGHQYRAFGKIKSSYKNLENGFFEASVIPCEHIKENMKIGIGIWSEYKRTHPDWDWDFITKPMLRPINEISDYRASVWNRIGKQWCGKYEMDFVIENTDMKLKHYIFLLDNSGSMKKTDRWTHLIQAIRTFTKIHNELKGDGVASFVLFGLSAKSPPGLLFKEIKLLNESDFNLLQNSTPEGGTNFQVAFQKVIEILKSINSNDKVSKRPQVIIFMTDGEAGYPQQELVTLSTTYRSVIKEFWTVACETSSLTELRKINQVMKGSFKDVQQADGLVQVYSELASNH
;
A
#
# COMPACT_ATOMS: atom_id res chain seq x y z
N MET A 1 65.11 -23.58 -12.72
CA MET A 1 64.40 -23.65 -11.40
C MET A 1 63.49 -22.44 -11.12
N ALA A 2 63.69 -21.27 -11.75
CA ALA A 2 62.77 -20.14 -11.63
C ALA A 2 61.51 -20.33 -12.51
N ASP A 3 61.65 -20.97 -13.68
CA ASP A 3 60.62 -21.01 -14.72
C ASP A 3 59.47 -22.02 -14.47
N ALA A 4 59.75 -23.16 -13.82
CA ALA A 4 58.72 -24.14 -13.46
C ALA A 4 57.80 -23.63 -12.34
N ARG A 5 58.36 -22.96 -11.32
CA ARG A 5 57.58 -22.29 -10.26
C ARG A 5 56.72 -21.17 -10.84
N PHE A 6 57.24 -20.49 -11.86
CA PHE A 6 56.55 -19.43 -12.56
C PHE A 6 55.34 -19.94 -13.37
N ALA A 7 55.47 -21.03 -14.13
CA ALA A 7 54.36 -21.63 -14.86
C ALA A 7 53.23 -22.12 -13.94
N VAL A 8 53.59 -22.78 -12.82
CA VAL A 8 52.62 -23.23 -11.81
C VAL A 8 51.91 -22.04 -11.16
N SER A 9 52.65 -20.99 -10.78
CA SER A 9 52.07 -19.77 -10.22
C SER A 9 51.15 -19.05 -11.22
N PHE A 10 51.50 -19.05 -12.50
CA PHE A 10 50.70 -18.45 -13.55
C PHE A 10 49.37 -19.18 -13.74
N VAL A 11 49.40 -20.51 -13.90
CA VAL A 11 48.17 -21.29 -14.05
C VAL A 11 47.29 -21.14 -12.82
N LYS A 12 47.88 -21.12 -11.62
CA LYS A 12 47.13 -20.87 -10.38
C LYS A 12 46.43 -19.50 -10.40
N VAL A 13 47.12 -18.41 -10.71
CA VAL A 13 46.54 -17.05 -10.76
C VAL A 13 45.50 -16.94 -11.87
N PHE A 14 45.74 -17.56 -13.03
CA PHE A 14 44.78 -17.60 -14.13
C PHE A 14 43.48 -18.29 -13.69
N VAL A 15 43.58 -19.48 -13.08
CA VAL A 15 42.43 -20.23 -12.56
C VAL A 15 41.71 -19.45 -11.47
N GLU A 16 42.44 -18.83 -10.53
CA GLU A 16 41.84 -18.02 -9.45
C GLU A 16 41.09 -16.80 -9.98
N SER A 17 41.66 -16.07 -10.96
CA SER A 17 41.02 -14.90 -11.56
C SER A 17 39.73 -15.27 -12.28
N VAL A 18 39.77 -16.33 -13.08
CA VAL A 18 38.61 -16.81 -13.84
C VAL A 18 37.51 -17.32 -12.91
N ILE A 19 37.87 -18.03 -11.83
CA ILE A 19 36.90 -18.49 -10.82
C ILE A 19 36.25 -17.32 -10.09
N LYS A 20 37.03 -16.30 -9.72
CA LYS A 20 36.52 -15.11 -9.03
C LYS A 20 35.53 -14.32 -9.90
N ASP A 21 35.84 -14.15 -11.18
CA ASP A 21 34.93 -13.50 -12.13
C ASP A 21 33.63 -14.30 -12.31
N PHE A 22 33.75 -15.62 -12.49
CA PHE A 22 32.60 -16.53 -12.53
C PHE A 22 31.72 -16.45 -11.27
N GLN A 23 32.32 -16.48 -10.08
CA GLN A 23 31.60 -16.35 -8.81
C GLN A 23 30.83 -15.05 -8.73
N THR A 24 31.49 -13.93 -9.04
CA THR A 24 30.89 -12.58 -8.99
C THR A 24 29.70 -12.47 -9.95
N LYS A 25 29.86 -12.92 -11.21
CA LYS A 25 28.79 -12.86 -12.22
C LYS A 25 27.63 -13.78 -11.88
N SER A 26 27.92 -14.96 -11.33
CA SER A 26 26.90 -15.94 -10.93
C SER A 26 26.08 -15.44 -9.74
N GLU A 27 26.75 -14.91 -8.72
CA GLU A 27 26.10 -14.29 -7.55
C GLU A 27 25.19 -13.14 -7.97
N GLN A 28 25.68 -12.26 -8.86
CA GLN A 28 24.88 -11.14 -9.39
C GLN A 28 23.63 -11.61 -10.13
N LYS A 29 23.76 -12.55 -11.09
CA LYS A 29 22.61 -13.06 -11.86
C LYS A 29 21.58 -13.76 -10.98
N ILE A 30 22.02 -14.47 -9.95
CA ILE A 30 21.12 -15.16 -9.01
C ILE A 30 20.40 -14.14 -8.13
N ASN A 31 21.11 -13.14 -7.60
CA ASN A 31 20.50 -12.05 -6.85
C ASN A 31 19.46 -11.28 -7.69
N ASP A 32 19.76 -10.99 -8.95
CA ASP A 32 18.83 -10.36 -9.89
C ASP A 32 17.58 -11.23 -10.12
N GLN A 33 17.75 -12.55 -10.26
CA GLN A 33 16.63 -13.48 -10.42
C GLN A 33 15.77 -13.55 -9.16
N ILE A 34 16.38 -13.67 -7.98
CA ILE A 34 15.66 -13.63 -6.70
C ILE A 34 14.91 -12.32 -6.56
N HIS A 35 15.52 -11.18 -6.87
CA HIS A 35 14.85 -9.89 -6.85
C HIS A 35 13.66 -9.80 -7.82
N ARG A 36 13.75 -10.42 -9.00
CA ARG A 36 12.61 -10.53 -9.93
C ARG A 36 11.49 -11.39 -9.36
N ASP A 37 11.82 -12.56 -8.80
CA ASP A 37 10.82 -13.47 -8.26
C ASP A 37 10.18 -12.90 -6.99
N LEU A 38 10.94 -12.16 -6.17
CA LEU A 38 10.44 -11.40 -5.01
C LEU A 38 9.37 -10.37 -5.37
N LYS A 39 9.35 -9.83 -6.61
CA LYS A 39 8.29 -8.93 -7.06
C LYS A 39 6.96 -9.65 -7.30
N LEU A 40 6.98 -10.96 -7.56
CA LEU A 40 5.76 -11.77 -7.72
C LEU A 40 5.08 -12.06 -6.37
N PHE A 41 5.79 -11.83 -5.26
CA PHE A 41 5.33 -12.06 -3.90
C PHE A 41 4.90 -10.80 -3.15
N ASP A 42 4.74 -9.70 -3.87
CA ASP A 42 4.29 -8.43 -3.29
C ASP A 42 2.86 -8.56 -2.73
N ARG A 43 2.72 -8.34 -1.42
CA ARG A 43 1.43 -8.46 -0.71
C ARG A 43 0.36 -7.54 -1.28
N CYS A 44 0.73 -6.31 -1.65
CA CYS A 44 -0.18 -5.35 -2.27
C CYS A 44 -0.74 -5.90 -3.59
N THR A 45 0.11 -6.47 -4.43
CA THR A 45 -0.31 -7.09 -5.71
C THR A 45 -1.27 -8.26 -5.50
N ILE A 46 -0.99 -9.16 -4.53
CA ILE A 46 -1.87 -10.30 -4.23
C ILE A 46 -3.25 -9.82 -3.73
N LEU A 47 -3.27 -8.80 -2.87
CA LEU A 47 -4.49 -8.17 -2.38
C LEU A 47 -5.28 -7.50 -3.51
N MET A 48 -4.63 -6.76 -4.40
CA MET A 48 -5.29 -6.18 -5.58
C MET A 48 -5.92 -7.24 -6.47
N GLU A 49 -5.25 -8.40 -6.64
CA GLU A 49 -5.79 -9.53 -7.41
C GLU A 49 -6.98 -10.17 -6.71
N LEU A 50 -6.96 -10.30 -5.38
CA LEU A 50 -8.10 -10.78 -4.58
C LEU A 50 -9.28 -9.81 -4.71
N ASP A 51 -9.06 -8.52 -4.50
CA ASP A 51 -10.07 -7.47 -4.59
C ASP A 51 -10.70 -7.38 -5.98
N LYS A 52 -9.90 -7.57 -7.05
CA LYS A 52 -10.39 -7.63 -8.44
C LYS A 52 -11.27 -8.85 -8.71
N ASN A 53 -11.06 -9.94 -7.98
CA ASN A 53 -11.79 -11.19 -8.19
C ASN A 53 -13.06 -11.32 -7.34
N ILE A 54 -13.29 -10.44 -6.37
CA ILE A 54 -14.51 -10.45 -5.52
C ILE A 54 -15.82 -10.56 -6.30
N PRO A 55 -16.04 -9.85 -7.43
CA PRO A 55 -17.27 -10.01 -8.20
C PRO A 55 -17.55 -11.45 -8.62
N ASN A 56 -16.51 -12.26 -8.78
CA ASN A 56 -16.58 -13.67 -9.20
C ASN A 56 -16.49 -14.65 -8.02
N MET A 57 -16.20 -14.18 -6.80
CA MET A 57 -16.19 -15.03 -5.59
C MET A 57 -17.62 -15.30 -5.13
N SER A 58 -17.85 -16.45 -4.51
CA SER A 58 -19.11 -16.75 -3.80
C SER A 58 -19.22 -15.95 -2.50
N ASP A 59 -20.45 -15.75 -1.99
CA ASP A 59 -20.66 -15.02 -0.73
C ASP A 59 -19.88 -15.62 0.46
N PRO A 60 -19.80 -16.96 0.64
CA PRO A 60 -18.95 -17.56 1.68
C PRO A 60 -17.45 -17.29 1.49
N GLU A 61 -16.95 -17.23 0.26
CA GLU A 61 -15.55 -16.89 -0.02
C GLU A 61 -15.26 -15.44 0.33
N ILE A 62 -16.17 -14.53 -0.01
CA ILE A 62 -16.05 -13.10 0.33
C ILE A 62 -16.13 -12.93 1.84
N PHE A 63 -17.05 -13.62 2.51
CA PHE A 63 -17.19 -13.59 3.97
C PHE A 63 -15.89 -14.05 4.65
N ASN A 64 -15.33 -15.19 4.23
CA ASN A 64 -14.07 -15.70 4.75
C ASN A 64 -12.88 -14.78 4.46
N TYR A 65 -12.83 -14.18 3.26
CA TYR A 65 -11.79 -13.21 2.92
C TYR A 65 -11.88 -11.94 3.78
N MET A 66 -13.09 -11.48 4.08
CA MET A 66 -13.29 -10.31 4.93
C MET A 66 -13.06 -10.61 6.41
N GLU A 67 -13.40 -11.81 6.88
CA GLU A 67 -13.22 -12.23 8.26
C GLU A 67 -11.77 -12.58 8.60
N SER A 68 -11.14 -13.38 7.74
CA SER A 68 -9.76 -13.84 7.91
C SER A 68 -8.97 -13.60 6.62
N PRO A 69 -8.66 -12.32 6.32
CA PRO A 69 -7.87 -11.96 5.15
C PRO A 69 -6.49 -12.63 5.18
N LEU A 70 -5.94 -12.91 6.38
CA LEU A 70 -4.67 -13.62 6.58
C LEU A 70 -4.69 -15.05 6.08
N ASP A 71 -5.73 -15.83 6.37
CA ASP A 71 -5.79 -17.20 5.90
C ASP A 71 -5.91 -17.27 4.37
N THR A 72 -6.67 -16.34 3.80
CA THR A 72 -6.86 -16.25 2.35
C THR A 72 -5.56 -15.81 1.64
N LEU A 73 -4.89 -14.79 2.19
CA LEU A 73 -3.60 -14.32 1.70
C LEU A 73 -2.52 -15.38 1.84
N ASN A 74 -2.39 -16.00 3.02
CA ASN A 74 -1.43 -17.06 3.27
C ASN A 74 -1.66 -18.22 2.29
N ARG A 75 -2.91 -18.63 2.06
CA ARG A 75 -3.22 -19.69 1.10
C ARG A 75 -2.82 -19.34 -0.33
N LYS A 76 -3.11 -18.10 -0.78
CA LYS A 76 -2.68 -17.63 -2.11
C LYS A 76 -1.17 -17.51 -2.20
N PHE A 77 -0.53 -16.93 -1.19
CA PHE A 77 0.91 -16.81 -1.06
C PHE A 77 1.56 -18.18 -1.11
N TYR A 78 1.18 -19.13 -0.26
CA TYR A 78 1.72 -20.48 -0.25
C TYR A 78 1.51 -21.21 -1.57
N LYS A 79 0.39 -20.97 -2.27
CA LYS A 79 0.12 -21.55 -3.59
C LYS A 79 1.02 -20.95 -4.67
N GLN A 80 1.21 -19.63 -4.69
CA GLN A 80 2.14 -18.97 -5.62
C GLN A 80 3.58 -19.33 -5.30
N TRP A 81 3.93 -19.37 -4.01
CA TRP A 81 5.22 -19.78 -3.49
C TRP A 81 5.54 -21.22 -3.88
N ALA A 82 4.64 -22.17 -3.62
CA ALA A 82 4.84 -23.57 -4.01
C ALA A 82 5.03 -23.74 -5.53
N LYS A 83 4.38 -22.90 -6.35
CA LYS A 83 4.57 -22.90 -7.82
C LYS A 83 5.91 -22.34 -8.25
N SER A 84 6.40 -21.28 -7.60
CA SER A 84 7.65 -20.65 -7.98
C SER A 84 8.87 -21.31 -7.34
N MET A 85 8.73 -21.90 -6.15
CA MET A 85 9.81 -22.38 -5.27
C MET A 85 9.79 -23.89 -5.06
N ALA A 86 9.32 -24.67 -6.05
CA ALA A 86 9.58 -26.10 -6.05
C ALA A 86 11.11 -26.31 -5.93
N PRO A 87 11.63 -26.92 -4.83
CA PRO A 87 13.08 -27.00 -4.58
C PRO A 87 13.87 -27.63 -5.74
N ILE A 88 13.19 -28.52 -6.47
CA ILE A 88 13.70 -29.21 -7.65
C ILE A 88 13.94 -28.23 -8.81
N GLU A 89 13.07 -27.25 -9.01
CA GLU A 89 13.21 -26.30 -10.12
C GLU A 89 14.31 -25.27 -9.88
N TYR A 90 14.51 -24.81 -8.64
CA TYR A 90 15.61 -23.88 -8.33
C TYR A 90 16.97 -24.56 -8.41
N ASP A 91 17.11 -25.79 -7.89
CA ASP A 91 18.35 -26.56 -8.04
C ASP A 91 18.64 -26.87 -9.52
N GLN A 92 17.62 -27.25 -10.29
CA GLN A 92 17.75 -27.46 -11.74
C GLN A 92 18.12 -26.17 -12.49
N LYS A 93 17.54 -25.04 -12.12
CA LYS A 93 17.81 -23.73 -12.74
C LYS A 93 19.18 -23.19 -12.35
N ALA A 94 19.59 -23.36 -11.10
CA ALA A 94 20.95 -23.04 -10.65
C ALA A 94 21.99 -23.91 -11.38
N ARG A 95 21.72 -25.21 -11.53
CA ARG A 95 22.57 -26.13 -12.30
C ARG A 95 22.61 -25.80 -13.79
N SER A 96 21.49 -25.39 -14.40
CA SER A 96 21.47 -25.03 -15.82
C SER A 96 22.21 -23.72 -16.09
N MET A 97 22.07 -22.72 -15.21
CA MET A 97 22.87 -21.50 -15.25
C MET A 97 24.36 -21.80 -15.04
N ALA A 98 24.71 -22.64 -14.07
CA ALA A 98 26.07 -23.11 -13.84
C ALA A 98 26.63 -23.86 -15.06
N ALA A 99 25.81 -24.65 -15.77
CA ALA A 99 26.22 -25.34 -16.98
C ALA A 99 26.50 -24.39 -18.15
N ILE A 100 25.69 -23.34 -18.33
CA ILE A 100 25.92 -22.31 -19.35
C ILE A 100 27.24 -21.57 -19.09
N GLU A 101 27.49 -21.21 -17.84
CA GLU A 101 28.72 -20.54 -17.46
C GLU A 101 29.94 -21.48 -17.49
N PHE A 102 29.77 -22.77 -17.14
CA PHE A 102 30.79 -23.79 -17.33
C PHE A 102 31.18 -23.91 -18.82
N ASP A 103 30.20 -23.83 -19.74
CA ASP A 103 30.47 -23.82 -21.18
C ASP A 103 31.24 -22.56 -21.61
N GLN A 104 30.91 -21.39 -21.05
CA GLN A 104 31.68 -20.15 -21.27
C GLN A 104 33.10 -20.22 -20.70
N TRP A 105 33.26 -20.87 -19.55
CA TRP A 105 34.55 -21.16 -18.94
C TRP A 105 35.36 -22.16 -19.77
N ALA A 106 34.74 -23.23 -20.27
CA ALA A 106 35.38 -24.21 -21.14
C ALA A 106 35.90 -23.53 -22.41
N LYS A 107 35.18 -22.54 -22.94
CA LYS A 107 35.67 -21.68 -24.04
C LYS A 107 36.86 -20.81 -23.64
N SER A 108 36.97 -20.44 -22.37
CA SER A 108 38.11 -19.71 -21.80
C SER A 108 39.36 -20.59 -21.63
N MET A 109 39.18 -21.91 -21.57
CA MET A 109 40.28 -22.91 -21.60
C MET A 109 40.94 -23.05 -22.98
N ASN A 110 40.42 -22.38 -24.01
CA ASN A 110 41.06 -22.24 -25.33
C ASN A 110 42.48 -21.65 -25.22
N PHE A 111 42.79 -20.94 -24.13
CA PHE A 111 44.17 -20.59 -23.79
C PHE A 111 45.12 -21.81 -23.81
N PHE A 112 44.72 -22.94 -23.20
CA PHE A 112 45.54 -24.15 -23.20
C PHE A 112 45.60 -24.82 -24.57
N ASP A 113 44.56 -24.69 -25.39
CA ASP A 113 44.54 -25.23 -26.74
C ASP A 113 45.46 -24.41 -27.67
N VAL A 114 45.50 -23.09 -27.48
CA VAL A 114 46.49 -22.20 -28.11
C VAL A 114 47.90 -22.57 -27.65
N LEU A 115 48.12 -22.77 -26.35
CA LEU A 115 49.41 -23.23 -25.82
C LEU A 115 49.82 -24.60 -26.39
N GLN A 116 48.88 -25.53 -26.56
CA GLN A 116 49.13 -26.84 -27.17
C GLN A 116 49.49 -26.71 -28.65
N LEU A 117 48.81 -25.84 -29.39
CA LEU A 117 49.11 -25.57 -30.80
C LEU A 117 50.49 -24.93 -30.95
N ILE A 118 50.84 -23.97 -30.09
CA ILE A 118 52.17 -23.38 -30.02
C ILE A 118 53.19 -24.47 -29.67
N GLN A 119 52.92 -25.30 -28.66
CA GLN A 119 53.81 -26.41 -28.29
C GLN A 119 54.02 -27.36 -29.47
N ASN A 120 52.99 -27.71 -30.22
CA ASN A 120 53.08 -28.61 -31.37
C ASN A 120 53.95 -28.00 -32.47
N HIS A 121 53.77 -26.72 -32.79
CA HIS A 121 54.65 -26.00 -33.71
C HIS A 121 56.10 -25.90 -33.22
N LEU A 122 56.31 -25.91 -31.90
CA LEU A 122 57.64 -25.94 -31.29
C LEU A 122 58.20 -27.37 -31.07
N LYS A 123 57.36 -28.44 -31.12
CA LYS A 123 57.71 -29.86 -30.86
C LYS A 123 58.01 -30.66 -32.12
N VAL A 124 57.46 -30.29 -33.28
CA VAL A 124 57.53 -31.10 -34.52
C VAL A 124 58.97 -31.37 -35.01
N GLU A 125 60.00 -30.73 -34.47
CA GLU A 125 61.40 -30.96 -34.85
C GLU A 125 62.29 -31.15 -33.62
N GLN A 126 62.27 -32.36 -33.06
CA GLN A 126 63.20 -32.77 -32.00
C GLN A 126 64.59 -33.19 -32.51
N ASP A 127 64.83 -33.22 -33.82
CA ASP A 127 66.15 -33.47 -34.43
C ASP A 127 66.58 -32.25 -35.27
N ALA A 128 67.77 -31.70 -34.99
CA ALA A 128 68.53 -30.66 -35.72
C ALA A 128 67.86 -29.32 -36.14
N ASP A 129 66.54 -29.23 -36.30
CA ASP A 129 65.83 -28.14 -37.00
C ASP A 129 65.12 -27.09 -36.09
N LYS A 130 65.28 -27.15 -34.76
CA LYS A 130 64.80 -26.07 -33.85
C LYS A 130 65.28 -24.67 -34.27
N ALA A 131 66.45 -24.59 -34.89
CA ALA A 131 67.05 -23.37 -35.41
C ALA A 131 66.28 -22.81 -36.61
N THR A 132 65.67 -23.66 -37.43
CA THR A 132 65.15 -23.35 -38.76
C THR A 132 63.79 -22.65 -38.66
N PHE A 133 62.82 -23.22 -37.94
CA PHE A 133 61.50 -22.61 -37.73
C PHE A 133 61.57 -21.22 -37.05
N ILE A 134 62.29 -21.10 -35.93
CA ILE A 134 62.42 -19.81 -35.21
C ILE A 134 63.18 -18.79 -36.07
N SER A 135 64.14 -19.26 -36.87
CA SER A 135 64.85 -18.41 -37.83
C SER A 135 64.00 -17.94 -38.99
N GLU A 136 62.96 -18.67 -39.35
CA GLU A 136 62.00 -18.32 -40.39
C GLU A 136 60.92 -17.34 -39.94
N LEU A 137 60.68 -17.21 -38.63
CA LEU A 137 59.72 -16.25 -38.08
C LEU A 137 60.27 -14.83 -38.04
N PHE A 138 61.58 -14.68 -37.83
CA PHE A 138 62.22 -13.38 -37.59
C PHE A 138 63.49 -13.19 -38.39
N GLU A 139 63.64 -12.02 -38.98
CA GLU A 139 64.88 -11.58 -39.62
C GLU A 139 65.46 -10.35 -38.93
N PRO A 140 66.79 -10.27 -38.75
CA PRO A 140 67.42 -9.06 -38.27
C PRO A 140 67.27 -7.95 -39.33
N ARG A 141 66.98 -6.73 -38.87
CA ARG A 141 66.89 -5.55 -39.74
C ARG A 141 68.27 -5.17 -40.30
N ASP A 142 69.33 -5.42 -39.54
CA ASP A 142 70.71 -5.08 -39.89
C ASP A 142 71.50 -6.36 -40.19
N VAL A 143 72.11 -6.44 -41.38
CA VAL A 143 72.66 -7.67 -41.98
C VAL A 143 73.97 -8.15 -41.31
N SER A 144 74.58 -7.33 -40.45
CA SER A 144 75.90 -7.61 -39.88
C SER A 144 75.91 -8.60 -38.70
N ASP A 145 74.74 -9.03 -38.23
CA ASP A 145 74.63 -9.97 -37.12
C ASP A 145 73.71 -11.13 -37.54
N TYR A 146 74.27 -12.32 -37.73
CA TYR A 146 73.50 -13.57 -37.81
C TYR A 146 72.93 -13.83 -36.42
N GLY A 147 71.90 -13.06 -36.08
CA GLY A 147 71.40 -12.92 -34.72
C GLY A 147 71.17 -14.27 -34.08
N SER A 148 71.69 -14.43 -32.86
CA SER A 148 71.63 -15.72 -32.16
C SER A 148 70.20 -16.25 -32.10
N ILE A 149 70.05 -17.56 -32.26
CA ILE A 149 68.77 -18.27 -32.07
C ILE A 149 68.13 -17.91 -30.72
N ALA A 150 68.95 -17.58 -29.72
CA ALA A 150 68.48 -17.10 -28.42
C ALA A 150 67.70 -15.77 -28.53
N ASN A 151 68.19 -14.80 -29.30
CA ASN A 151 67.50 -13.51 -29.49
C ASN A 151 66.20 -13.67 -30.28
N LYS A 152 66.20 -14.50 -31.33
CA LYS A 152 64.98 -14.82 -32.09
C LYS A 152 63.97 -15.58 -31.22
N GLY A 153 64.46 -16.43 -30.33
CA GLY A 153 63.66 -17.08 -29.29
C GLY A 153 62.97 -16.09 -28.35
N GLN A 154 63.66 -15.06 -27.91
CA GLN A 154 63.05 -13.97 -27.12
C GLN A 154 62.01 -13.18 -27.94
N CYS A 155 62.20 -13.02 -29.26
CA CYS A 155 61.19 -12.42 -30.12
C CYS A 155 59.90 -13.27 -30.20
N VAL A 156 59.99 -14.60 -30.16
CA VAL A 156 58.82 -15.48 -30.06
C VAL A 156 58.07 -15.22 -28.75
N SER A 157 58.77 -15.15 -27.61
CA SER A 157 58.17 -14.83 -26.31
C SER A 157 57.43 -13.48 -26.34
N LEU A 158 58.03 -12.45 -26.93
CA LEU A 158 57.42 -11.13 -27.07
C LEU A 158 56.23 -11.10 -28.04
N LEU A 159 56.29 -11.86 -29.13
CA LEU A 159 55.20 -12.00 -30.09
C LEU A 159 53.98 -12.66 -29.45
N LEU A 160 54.19 -13.74 -28.69
CA LEU A 160 53.11 -14.41 -27.95
C LEU A 160 52.50 -13.48 -26.88
N TYR A 161 53.33 -12.72 -26.17
CA TYR A 161 52.85 -11.71 -25.22
C TYR A 161 51.97 -10.65 -25.91
N ALA A 162 52.44 -10.10 -27.04
CA ALA A 162 51.70 -9.10 -27.81
C ALA A 162 50.36 -9.65 -28.34
N TYR A 163 50.36 -10.91 -28.79
CA TYR A 163 49.17 -11.61 -29.21
C TYR A 163 48.16 -11.78 -28.07
N PHE A 164 48.59 -12.35 -26.94
CA PHE A 164 47.70 -12.60 -25.81
C PHE A 164 47.15 -11.31 -25.19
N CYS A 165 47.93 -10.23 -25.20
CA CYS A 165 47.49 -8.92 -24.71
C CYS A 165 46.66 -8.13 -25.74
N GLN A 166 46.41 -8.70 -26.93
CA GLN A 166 45.72 -8.07 -28.05
C GLN A 166 46.27 -6.67 -28.41
N GLN A 167 47.60 -6.51 -28.45
CA GLN A 167 48.21 -5.25 -28.90
C GLN A 167 47.94 -5.06 -30.40
N ASN A 168 47.23 -3.99 -30.75
CA ASN A 168 46.79 -3.72 -32.13
C ASN A 168 47.32 -2.35 -32.60
N PRO A 169 48.01 -2.25 -33.75
CA PRO A 169 48.43 -3.35 -34.62
C PRO A 169 49.41 -4.31 -33.95
N LEU A 170 49.37 -5.59 -34.35
CA LEU A 170 50.33 -6.59 -33.88
C LEU A 170 51.75 -6.07 -34.18
N THR A 171 52.59 -6.03 -33.15
CA THR A 171 53.95 -5.51 -33.28
C THR A 171 54.72 -6.32 -34.32
N ARG A 172 55.19 -5.67 -35.39
CA ARG A 172 56.03 -6.28 -36.43
C ARG A 172 57.54 -6.15 -36.17
N GLN A 173 57.92 -5.37 -35.15
CA GLN A 173 59.32 -5.05 -34.84
C GLN A 173 59.63 -5.33 -33.37
N PHE A 174 60.61 -6.20 -33.12
CA PHE A 174 61.00 -6.62 -31.77
C PHE A 174 62.45 -6.24 -31.53
N ARG A 175 62.73 -5.51 -30.44
CA ARG A 175 64.10 -5.13 -30.06
C ARG A 175 64.60 -6.03 -28.94
N VAL A 176 65.68 -6.77 -29.22
CA VAL A 176 66.31 -7.72 -28.29
C VAL A 176 67.83 -7.53 -28.33
N SER A 177 68.48 -7.36 -27.18
CA SER A 177 69.95 -7.25 -27.07
C SER A 177 70.57 -6.25 -28.06
N ASN A 178 69.91 -5.09 -28.26
CA ASN A 178 70.24 -4.02 -29.22
C ASN A 178 70.01 -4.31 -30.71
N VAL A 179 69.58 -5.50 -31.09
CA VAL A 179 69.21 -5.84 -32.47
C VAL A 179 67.70 -5.68 -32.65
N THR A 180 67.28 -5.14 -33.79
CA THR A 180 65.86 -5.11 -34.18
C THR A 180 65.56 -6.26 -35.13
N TYR A 181 64.54 -7.04 -34.79
CA TYR A 181 64.03 -8.16 -35.57
C TYR A 181 62.68 -7.80 -36.18
N LEU A 182 62.49 -8.13 -37.45
CA LEU A 182 61.25 -7.99 -38.19
C LEU A 182 60.51 -9.33 -38.23
N LEU A 183 59.20 -9.29 -37.92
CA LEU A 183 58.32 -10.44 -38.05
C LEU A 183 58.05 -10.72 -39.54
N ARG A 184 58.37 -11.93 -40.00
CA ARG A 184 58.10 -12.38 -41.37
C ARG A 184 56.64 -12.80 -41.56
N ASP A 185 56.22 -12.89 -42.82
CA ASP A 185 54.86 -13.31 -43.21
C ASP A 185 54.44 -14.65 -42.61
N ASN A 186 55.38 -15.60 -42.46
CA ASN A 186 55.11 -16.90 -41.85
C ASN A 186 54.74 -16.76 -40.36
N GLY A 187 55.34 -15.82 -39.64
CA GLY A 187 54.96 -15.50 -38.26
C GLY A 187 53.60 -14.83 -38.15
N GLU A 188 53.23 -13.97 -39.11
CA GLU A 188 51.87 -13.41 -39.15
C GLU A 188 50.82 -14.47 -39.45
N LYS A 189 51.09 -15.36 -40.41
CA LYS A 189 50.22 -16.48 -40.75
C LYS A 189 50.04 -17.42 -39.56
N LEU A 190 51.09 -17.63 -38.75
CA LEU A 190 51.02 -18.42 -37.53
C LEU A 190 50.07 -17.77 -36.50
N ILE A 191 50.25 -16.47 -36.20
CA ILE A 191 49.41 -15.77 -35.22
C ILE A 191 47.95 -15.69 -35.68
N LYS A 192 47.69 -15.52 -36.98
CA LYS A 192 46.32 -15.52 -37.54
C LYS A 192 45.59 -16.85 -37.41
N LYS A 193 46.31 -17.97 -37.22
CA LYS A 193 45.70 -19.29 -36.96
C LYS A 193 45.25 -19.45 -35.51
N PHE A 194 45.73 -18.63 -34.59
CA PHE A 194 45.44 -18.78 -33.17
C PHE A 194 44.09 -18.12 -32.80
N PRO A 195 43.17 -18.84 -32.14
CA PRO A 195 41.90 -18.30 -31.66
C PRO A 195 42.03 -17.08 -30.75
N ARG A 196 41.30 -16.00 -31.02
CA ARG A 196 41.41 -14.74 -30.26
C ARG A 196 41.36 -14.98 -28.72
N PRO A 197 42.34 -14.47 -27.95
CA PRO A 197 42.34 -14.58 -26.48
C PRO A 197 41.11 -13.89 -25.89
N ASN A 198 40.56 -14.41 -24.80
CA ASN A 198 39.50 -13.74 -24.05
C ASN A 198 40.07 -12.61 -23.14
N ASP A 199 39.19 -11.82 -22.54
CA ASP A 199 39.59 -10.67 -21.71
C ASP A 199 40.27 -11.11 -20.40
N ASP A 200 39.97 -12.29 -19.87
CA ASP A 200 40.60 -12.83 -18.66
C ASP A 200 42.07 -13.22 -18.91
N THR A 201 42.33 -13.94 -20.01
CA THR A 201 43.68 -14.28 -20.49
C THR A 201 44.49 -13.00 -20.71
N LYS A 202 43.88 -11.97 -21.32
CA LYS A 202 44.52 -10.65 -21.49
C LYS A 202 44.86 -10.00 -20.16
N THR A 203 43.90 -9.97 -19.22
CA THR A 203 44.06 -9.32 -17.91
C THR A 203 45.19 -9.96 -17.12
N VAL A 204 45.19 -11.30 -17.03
CA VAL A 204 46.23 -12.04 -16.29
C VAL A 204 47.59 -11.87 -16.95
N LEU A 205 47.70 -12.04 -18.27
CA LEU A 205 48.99 -11.95 -18.96
C LEU A 205 49.58 -10.54 -18.98
N SER A 206 48.74 -9.50 -18.96
CA SER A 206 49.20 -8.11 -18.86
C SER A 206 49.99 -7.83 -17.58
N THR A 207 49.70 -8.54 -16.49
CA THR A 207 50.45 -8.43 -15.22
C THR A 207 51.86 -9.00 -15.31
N MET A 208 52.20 -9.71 -16.40
CA MET A 208 53.41 -10.53 -16.52
C MET A 208 54.39 -10.03 -17.59
N SER A 209 54.21 -8.80 -18.08
CA SER A 209 55.01 -8.22 -19.16
C SER A 209 56.53 -8.31 -18.94
N GLY A 210 56.99 -8.16 -17.69
CA GLY A 210 58.39 -8.26 -17.31
C GLY A 210 58.99 -9.65 -17.50
N ASN A 211 58.19 -10.70 -17.31
CA ASN A 211 58.67 -12.09 -17.38
C ASN A 211 58.82 -12.56 -18.83
N PHE A 212 57.91 -12.17 -19.73
CA PHE A 212 58.00 -12.48 -21.16
C PHE A 212 59.20 -11.82 -21.84
N LYS A 213 59.63 -10.64 -21.36
CA LYS A 213 60.81 -9.92 -21.87
C LYS A 213 62.14 -10.64 -21.58
N LEU A 214 62.19 -11.45 -20.54
CA LEU A 214 63.41 -12.13 -20.08
C LEU A 214 63.42 -13.63 -20.44
N MET A 215 62.35 -14.14 -21.06
CA MET A 215 62.15 -15.57 -21.29
C MET A 215 62.87 -16.04 -22.56
N SER A 216 63.86 -16.92 -22.38
CA SER A 216 64.49 -17.65 -23.48
C SER A 216 63.51 -18.61 -24.16
N ILE A 217 63.82 -19.11 -25.36
CA ILE A 217 62.97 -20.10 -26.04
C ILE A 217 62.84 -21.41 -25.26
N LEU A 218 63.90 -21.87 -24.60
CA LEU A 218 63.87 -23.09 -23.80
C LEU A 218 62.97 -22.87 -22.56
N ASN A 219 63.07 -21.70 -21.94
CA ASN A 219 62.22 -21.35 -20.80
C ASN A 219 60.76 -21.17 -21.22
N LEU A 220 60.51 -20.67 -22.43
CA LEU A 220 59.16 -20.59 -23.00
C LEU A 220 58.57 -21.97 -23.26
N PHE A 221 59.37 -22.91 -23.79
CA PHE A 221 58.94 -24.29 -23.99
C PHE A 221 58.60 -24.97 -22.66
N ASP A 222 59.49 -24.84 -21.66
CA ASP A 222 59.28 -25.37 -20.32
C ASP A 222 58.06 -24.72 -19.66
N PHE A 223 57.86 -23.41 -19.83
CA PHE A 223 56.68 -22.70 -19.37
C PHE A 223 55.39 -23.25 -19.98
N ILE A 224 55.36 -23.38 -21.31
CA ILE A 224 54.20 -23.92 -22.05
C ILE A 224 53.91 -25.36 -21.61
N GLN A 225 54.94 -26.20 -21.52
CA GLN A 225 54.79 -27.59 -21.10
C GLN A 225 54.24 -27.67 -19.66
N LYS A 226 54.80 -26.90 -18.73
CA LYS A 226 54.33 -26.87 -17.34
C LYS A 226 52.92 -26.32 -17.23
N CYS A 227 52.54 -25.33 -18.04
CA CYS A 227 51.16 -24.85 -18.11
C CYS A 227 50.21 -25.97 -18.57
N LEU A 228 50.57 -26.71 -19.62
CA LEU A 228 49.77 -27.83 -20.13
C LEU A 228 49.65 -28.98 -19.12
N GLU A 229 50.73 -29.28 -18.37
CA GLU A 229 50.72 -30.28 -17.28
C GLU A 229 49.77 -29.87 -16.14
N GLN A 230 49.53 -28.58 -15.93
CA GLN A 230 48.58 -28.08 -14.93
C GLN A 230 47.13 -28.01 -15.44
N LYS A 231 46.87 -28.24 -16.75
CA LYS A 231 45.52 -28.21 -17.33
C LYS A 231 44.54 -29.14 -16.59
N PRO A 232 44.88 -30.40 -16.25
CA PRO A 232 43.96 -31.30 -15.53
C PRO A 232 43.63 -30.79 -14.12
N THR A 233 44.64 -30.30 -13.39
CA THR A 233 44.46 -29.73 -12.04
C THR A 233 43.60 -28.47 -12.09
N ALA A 234 43.81 -27.60 -13.07
CA ALA A 234 42.98 -26.42 -13.31
C ALA A 234 41.50 -26.77 -13.56
N ILE A 235 41.24 -27.83 -14.35
CA ILE A 235 39.88 -28.33 -14.61
C ILE A 235 39.24 -28.89 -13.33
N GLN A 236 40.00 -29.67 -12.56
CA GLN A 236 39.52 -30.26 -11.31
C GLN A 236 39.20 -29.18 -10.26
N ASP A 237 40.12 -28.23 -10.04
CA ASP A 237 39.94 -27.13 -9.09
C ASP A 237 38.74 -26.26 -9.45
N PHE A 238 38.51 -26.01 -10.75
CA PHE A 238 37.31 -25.32 -11.23
C PHE A 238 36.04 -26.10 -10.89
N GLY A 239 36.00 -27.40 -11.18
CA GLY A 239 34.85 -28.26 -10.88
C GLY A 239 34.49 -28.29 -9.39
N VAL A 240 35.50 -28.37 -8.51
CA VAL A 240 35.30 -28.34 -7.05
C VAL A 240 34.75 -26.98 -6.61
N LYS A 241 35.41 -25.87 -6.99
CA LYS A 241 34.98 -24.53 -6.58
C LYS A 241 33.63 -24.12 -7.18
N LEU A 242 33.29 -24.61 -8.38
CA LEU A 242 31.97 -24.48 -8.97
C LEU A 242 30.91 -25.20 -8.13
N SER A 243 31.19 -26.45 -7.74
CA SER A 243 30.30 -27.22 -6.86
C SER A 243 30.11 -26.53 -5.51
N ASP A 244 31.18 -26.00 -4.91
CA ASP A 244 31.11 -25.24 -3.64
C ASP A 244 30.27 -23.98 -3.79
N SER A 245 30.41 -23.29 -4.92
CA SER A 245 29.61 -22.09 -5.21
C SER A 245 28.13 -22.44 -5.37
N ILE A 246 27.78 -23.55 -6.05
CA ILE A 246 26.39 -24.05 -6.15
C ILE A 246 25.83 -24.40 -4.75
N ASN A 247 26.64 -25.03 -3.90
CA ASN A 247 26.24 -25.35 -2.52
C ASN A 247 26.00 -24.09 -1.69
N LEU A 248 26.86 -23.06 -1.84
CA LEU A 248 26.70 -21.77 -1.19
C LEU A 248 25.42 -21.07 -1.65
N LEU A 249 25.10 -21.14 -2.95
CA LEU A 249 23.88 -20.58 -3.54
C LEU A 249 22.62 -21.26 -3.00
N ASN A 250 22.65 -22.59 -2.80
CA ASN A 250 21.58 -23.33 -2.14
C ASN A 250 21.38 -22.87 -0.67
N ASN A 251 22.46 -22.50 0.02
CA ASN A 251 22.40 -21.93 1.37
C ASN A 251 21.93 -20.45 1.39
N VAL A 252 22.28 -19.63 0.40
CA VAL A 252 21.79 -18.25 0.25
C VAL A 252 20.28 -18.23 0.00
N CYS A 253 19.77 -19.17 -0.80
CA CYS A 253 18.33 -19.42 -0.94
C CYS A 253 17.65 -19.70 0.42
N SER A 254 18.32 -20.35 1.38
CA SER A 254 17.76 -20.59 2.72
C SER A 254 17.71 -19.32 3.58
N THR A 255 18.68 -18.41 3.45
CA THR A 255 18.70 -17.12 4.18
C THR A 255 17.68 -16.14 3.59
N GLN A 256 17.56 -16.06 2.27
CA GLN A 256 16.49 -15.29 1.63
C GLN A 256 15.11 -15.88 1.89
N ARG A 257 14.99 -17.20 2.06
CA ARG A 257 13.76 -17.85 2.55
C ARG A 257 13.41 -17.43 3.98
N ALA A 258 14.39 -17.23 4.86
CA ALA A 258 14.18 -16.64 6.18
C ALA A 258 13.82 -15.14 6.12
N ILE A 259 14.41 -14.38 5.20
CA ILE A 259 14.06 -12.97 4.94
C ILE A 259 12.65 -12.85 4.34
N LEU A 260 12.22 -13.79 3.50
CA LEU A 260 10.85 -13.88 2.99
C LEU A 260 9.83 -14.21 4.08
N LEU A 261 10.22 -15.02 5.07
CA LEU A 261 9.44 -15.19 6.30
C LEU A 261 9.43 -13.89 7.13
N SER A 262 10.47 -13.05 7.09
CA SER A 262 10.44 -11.73 7.76
C SER A 262 9.52 -10.71 7.08
N LYS A 263 9.24 -10.85 5.78
CA LYS A 263 8.10 -10.16 5.12
C LYS A 263 6.74 -10.64 5.66
N HIS A 264 6.70 -11.79 6.34
CA HIS A 264 5.52 -12.29 7.03
C HIS A 264 5.34 -11.68 8.41
N CYS A 265 5.26 -10.36 8.50
CA CYS A 265 4.65 -9.79 9.69
C CYS A 265 3.14 -10.15 9.63
N ASP A 266 2.62 -10.57 10.77
CA ASP A 266 1.25 -11.02 11.01
C ASP A 266 0.44 -9.94 11.74
N THR A 267 1.06 -8.79 12.04
CA THR A 267 0.42 -7.64 12.66
C THR A 267 -0.82 -7.23 11.85
N GLN A 268 -1.95 -7.25 12.53
CA GLN A 268 -3.22 -6.82 11.98
C GLN A 268 -3.44 -5.35 12.28
N CYS A 269 -4.13 -4.62 11.38
CA CYS A 269 -4.62 -3.30 11.71
C CYS A 269 -5.42 -3.44 12.98
N PRO A 270 -5.05 -2.70 14.04
CA PRO A 270 -5.83 -2.75 15.25
C PRO A 270 -7.26 -2.26 14.97
N CYS A 271 -7.45 -1.53 13.86
CA CYS A 271 -8.70 -0.91 13.45
C CYS A 271 -9.68 -1.85 12.76
N CYS A 272 -9.19 -2.54 11.75
CA CYS A 272 -10.01 -3.26 10.80
C CYS A 272 -9.63 -4.74 10.74
N THR A 273 -8.64 -5.16 11.53
CA THR A 273 -8.10 -6.52 11.59
C THR A 273 -7.54 -7.08 10.27
N ARG A 274 -7.61 -6.31 9.19
CA ARG A 274 -6.85 -6.54 7.96
C ARG A 274 -5.37 -6.55 8.30
N ILE A 275 -4.63 -7.53 7.79
CA ILE A 275 -3.16 -7.51 7.86
C ILE A 275 -2.66 -6.23 7.19
N PHE A 276 -1.56 -5.67 7.68
CA PHE A 276 -0.84 -4.68 6.88
C PHE A 276 -0.52 -5.27 5.49
N ASP A 277 -0.63 -4.44 4.47
CA ASP A 277 -0.55 -4.85 3.07
C ASP A 277 0.73 -4.34 2.38
N VAL A 278 1.66 -3.81 3.18
CA VAL A 278 2.95 -3.28 2.72
C VAL A 278 4.10 -4.10 3.21
N ASP A 279 4.83 -4.73 2.31
CA ASP A 279 6.07 -5.42 2.65
C ASP A 279 7.00 -4.48 3.45
N HIS A 280 7.44 -4.96 4.62
CA HIS A 280 8.49 -4.28 5.37
C HIS A 280 9.73 -4.14 4.48
N LYS A 281 10.37 -2.96 4.51
CA LYS A 281 11.60 -2.74 3.72
C LYS A 281 12.67 -3.71 4.19
N ILE A 282 13.44 -4.27 3.25
CA ILE A 282 14.63 -5.11 3.49
C ILE A 282 15.81 -4.23 3.93
N ASP A 283 15.57 -3.30 4.84
CA ASP A 283 16.63 -2.51 5.45
C ASP A 283 16.75 -2.96 6.90
N ALA A 284 17.79 -3.75 7.18
CA ALA A 284 18.06 -4.30 8.51
C ALA A 284 18.25 -3.22 9.59
N ARG A 285 18.35 -1.94 9.20
CA ARG A 285 18.44 -0.80 10.13
C ARG A 285 17.13 -0.50 10.86
N PHE A 286 15.99 -0.97 10.36
CA PHE A 286 14.68 -0.66 10.95
C PHE A 286 13.88 -1.93 11.23
N ALA A 287 13.59 -2.18 12.51
CA ALA A 287 12.68 -3.25 12.90
C ALA A 287 11.26 -2.97 12.36
N PRO A 288 10.46 -4.01 12.07
CA PRO A 288 9.03 -3.86 11.79
C PRO A 288 8.35 -2.94 12.80
N GLY A 289 7.55 -1.98 12.33
CA GLY A 289 6.86 -1.00 13.19
C GLY A 289 7.71 0.18 13.65
N THR A 290 8.90 0.41 13.06
CA THR A 290 9.80 1.51 13.47
C THR A 290 10.31 2.34 12.29
N GLY A 291 10.53 3.65 12.51
CA GLY A 291 11.16 4.54 11.53
C GLY A 291 10.43 4.55 10.19
N GLU A 292 11.09 4.12 9.12
CA GLU A 292 10.49 4.01 7.78
C GLU A 292 9.73 2.69 7.53
N ASN A 293 9.65 1.82 8.55
CA ASN A 293 9.12 0.46 8.48
C ASN A 293 7.81 0.29 9.28
N LEU A 294 7.06 1.37 9.47
CA LEU A 294 5.76 1.40 10.17
C LEU A 294 4.71 0.51 9.47
N HIS A 295 3.80 -0.05 10.27
CA HIS A 295 2.65 -0.80 9.77
C HIS A 295 1.64 0.13 9.08
N ARG A 296 1.05 -0.29 7.95
CA ARG A 296 0.06 0.53 7.23
C ARG A 296 -0.85 -0.30 6.32
N CYS A 297 -1.98 0.30 5.92
CA CYS A 297 -2.93 -0.25 4.95
C CYS A 297 -2.91 0.57 3.64
N GLN A 298 -1.93 0.32 2.76
CA GLN A 298 -1.70 0.94 1.45
C GLN A 298 -2.87 0.82 0.46
N SER A 299 -3.64 -0.26 0.51
CA SER A 299 -4.85 -0.46 -0.30
C SER A 299 -6.12 0.10 0.37
N GLY A 300 -5.95 0.91 1.43
CA GLY A 300 -7.02 1.42 2.27
C GLY A 300 -7.39 0.43 3.37
N HIS A 301 -7.83 0.96 4.51
CA HIS A 301 -8.27 0.10 5.62
C HIS A 301 -9.55 -0.66 5.22
N GLN A 302 -9.77 -1.84 5.82
CA GLN A 302 -11.10 -2.46 5.80
C GLN A 302 -12.11 -1.53 6.47
N TYR A 303 -13.37 -1.64 6.07
CA TYR A 303 -14.43 -0.83 6.66
C TYR A 303 -14.62 -1.07 8.13
N ARG A 304 -15.09 -0.05 8.84
CA ARG A 304 -15.65 -0.25 10.19
C ARG A 304 -16.67 -1.39 10.22
N ALA A 305 -17.46 -1.54 9.16
CA ALA A 305 -18.46 -2.59 9.02
C ALA A 305 -17.87 -4.01 9.03
N PHE A 306 -16.61 -4.17 8.60
CA PHE A 306 -15.89 -5.45 8.56
C PHE A 306 -14.75 -5.52 9.59
N GLY A 307 -14.53 -4.46 10.36
CA GLY A 307 -13.53 -4.41 11.42
C GLY A 307 -14.14 -4.72 12.78
N LYS A 308 -13.30 -5.06 13.75
CA LYS A 308 -13.71 -5.14 15.16
C LYS A 308 -14.07 -3.76 15.75
N ILE A 309 -13.68 -2.65 15.08
CA ILE A 309 -14.11 -1.31 15.46
C ILE A 309 -15.59 -1.12 15.10
N LYS A 310 -16.43 -1.40 16.10
CA LYS A 310 -17.85 -1.05 16.11
C LYS A 310 -18.01 0.45 15.90
N SER A 311 -18.99 0.87 15.08
CA SER A 311 -19.40 2.27 15.14
C SER A 311 -20.06 2.49 16.50
N SER A 312 -19.59 3.49 17.24
CA SER A 312 -20.24 3.92 18.47
C SER A 312 -21.27 4.98 18.11
N TYR A 313 -22.37 4.59 17.50
CA TYR A 313 -23.63 5.30 17.75
C TYR A 313 -24.30 4.68 18.96
N LYS A 314 -23.53 4.58 20.06
CA LYS A 314 -24.11 4.45 21.40
C LYS A 314 -24.53 5.84 21.81
N ASN A 315 -25.83 6.11 21.76
CA ASN A 315 -26.40 6.68 22.96
C ASN A 315 -26.16 5.64 24.06
N LEU A 316 -25.40 6.05 25.07
CA LEU A 316 -25.35 5.35 26.35
C LEU A 316 -26.81 5.03 26.73
N GLU A 317 -27.04 3.78 27.17
CA GLU A 317 -28.29 3.23 27.76
C GLU A 317 -29.15 2.27 26.90
N ASN A 318 -29.21 2.31 25.56
CA ASN A 318 -30.19 1.47 24.82
C ASN A 318 -29.67 0.43 23.80
N GLY A 319 -28.38 0.12 23.73
CA GLY A 319 -27.93 -1.19 23.20
C GLY A 319 -28.01 -1.46 21.69
N PHE A 320 -28.04 -0.47 20.80
CA PHE A 320 -28.00 -0.71 19.34
C PHE A 320 -26.62 -0.39 18.73
N PHE A 321 -26.13 -1.26 17.85
CA PHE A 321 -24.80 -1.17 17.20
C PHE A 321 -24.96 -1.16 15.67
N GLU A 322 -24.60 -0.06 15.02
CA GLU A 322 -24.63 0.04 13.55
C GLU A 322 -23.25 -0.24 12.95
N ALA A 323 -23.21 -0.98 11.84
CA ALA A 323 -22.00 -1.21 11.05
C ALA A 323 -21.83 -0.10 10.00
N SER A 324 -20.60 0.40 9.78
CA SER A 324 -20.35 1.54 8.89
C SER A 324 -19.39 1.23 7.75
N VAL A 325 -19.78 1.54 6.50
CA VAL A 325 -18.91 1.44 5.32
C VAL A 325 -17.96 2.64 5.16
N ILE A 326 -17.70 3.40 6.22
CA ILE A 326 -16.69 4.46 6.21
C ILE A 326 -15.30 3.81 6.36
N PRO A 327 -14.35 4.08 5.44
CA PRO A 327 -13.00 3.55 5.55
C PRO A 327 -12.23 4.32 6.64
N CYS A 328 -11.24 3.68 7.27
CA CYS A 328 -10.62 4.24 8.48
C CYS A 328 -9.88 5.57 8.24
N GLU A 329 -9.30 5.73 7.05
CA GLU A 329 -8.64 6.97 6.61
C GLU A 329 -9.60 8.17 6.50
N HIS A 330 -10.92 7.92 6.39
CA HIS A 330 -11.95 8.97 6.33
C HIS A 330 -12.62 9.22 7.69
N ILE A 331 -12.20 8.51 8.74
CA ILE A 331 -12.65 8.78 10.10
C ILE A 331 -12.02 10.10 10.55
N LYS A 332 -12.86 11.07 10.90
CA LYS A 332 -12.40 12.35 11.46
C LYS A 332 -11.77 12.12 12.84
N GLU A 333 -10.73 12.88 13.17
CA GLU A 333 -9.97 12.78 14.44
C GLU A 333 -10.84 12.84 15.70
N ASN A 334 -11.93 13.59 15.65
CA ASN A 334 -12.85 13.79 16.77
C ASN A 334 -14.03 12.79 16.77
N MET A 335 -14.08 11.85 15.83
CA MET A 335 -15.17 10.89 15.72
C MET A 335 -15.01 9.81 16.79
N LYS A 336 -16.11 9.49 17.49
CA LYS A 336 -16.14 8.35 18.41
C LYS A 336 -16.13 7.03 17.63
N ILE A 337 -15.40 6.07 18.19
CA ILE A 337 -15.32 4.66 17.80
C ILE A 337 -15.72 3.79 18.98
N GLY A 338 -16.03 2.52 18.75
CA GLY A 338 -16.43 1.56 19.81
C GLY A 338 -15.46 1.43 21.00
N ILE A 339 -14.25 1.95 20.89
CA ILE A 339 -13.16 1.88 21.87
C ILE A 339 -12.62 3.26 22.30
N GLY A 340 -13.27 4.38 21.94
CA GLY A 340 -12.82 5.74 22.34
C GLY A 340 -12.96 6.80 21.25
N ILE A 341 -12.06 7.79 21.25
CA ILE A 341 -11.96 8.81 20.19
C ILE A 341 -10.85 8.40 19.20
N TRP A 342 -11.07 8.62 17.90
CA TRP A 342 -10.13 8.20 16.84
C TRP A 342 -8.70 8.71 17.05
N SER A 343 -8.54 10.00 17.36
CA SER A 343 -7.23 10.60 17.65
C SER A 343 -6.51 9.96 18.85
N GLU A 344 -7.25 9.65 19.93
CA GLU A 344 -6.68 8.97 21.10
C GLU A 344 -6.23 7.56 20.77
N TYR A 345 -7.02 6.86 19.95
CA TYR A 345 -6.74 5.52 19.50
C TYR A 345 -5.52 5.42 18.57
N LYS A 346 -5.33 6.38 17.66
CA LYS A 346 -4.11 6.48 16.85
C LYS A 346 -2.88 6.61 17.74
N ARG A 347 -2.96 7.44 18.79
CA ARG A 347 -1.87 7.69 19.74
C ARG A 347 -1.46 6.44 20.52
N THR A 348 -2.35 5.47 20.73
CA THR A 348 -1.99 4.19 21.39
C THR A 348 -1.36 3.17 20.44
N HIS A 349 -1.27 3.46 19.14
CA HIS A 349 -0.68 2.60 18.11
C HIS A 349 0.34 3.40 17.27
N PRO A 350 1.46 3.85 17.88
CA PRO A 350 2.46 4.67 17.21
C PRO A 350 3.33 3.88 16.20
N ASP A 351 3.28 2.56 16.25
CA ASP A 351 3.90 1.65 15.28
C ASP A 351 3.16 1.58 13.95
N TRP A 352 2.00 2.24 13.86
CA TRP A 352 1.18 2.39 12.66
C TRP A 352 1.33 3.78 12.03
N ASP A 353 1.49 3.79 10.72
CA ASP A 353 1.47 5.00 9.91
C ASP A 353 0.04 5.31 9.47
N TRP A 354 -0.61 6.20 10.20
CA TRP A 354 -2.00 6.62 9.99
C TRP A 354 -2.16 7.72 8.94
N ASP A 355 -1.06 8.39 8.58
CA ASP A 355 -1.05 9.56 7.70
C ASP A 355 -0.59 9.20 6.28
N PHE A 356 -0.08 7.98 6.09
CA PHE A 356 0.30 7.47 4.78
C PHE A 356 -0.91 7.20 3.90
N ILE A 357 -1.31 8.24 3.18
CA ILE A 357 -2.16 8.13 2.01
C ILE A 357 -1.22 8.07 0.81
N THR A 358 -0.95 6.88 0.27
CA THR A 358 -0.36 6.80 -1.07
C THR A 358 -1.24 7.62 -1.99
N LYS A 359 -0.65 8.64 -2.65
CA LYS A 359 -1.26 9.38 -3.76
C LYS A 359 -2.16 8.42 -4.55
N PRO A 360 -3.44 8.77 -4.75
CA PRO A 360 -4.52 7.84 -4.96
C PRO A 360 -4.17 6.86 -6.09
N MET A 361 -3.76 5.64 -5.75
CA MET A 361 -3.69 4.59 -6.74
C MET A 361 -5.12 4.14 -7.04
N LEU A 362 -5.67 4.81 -8.05
CA LEU A 362 -6.44 4.23 -9.15
C LEU A 362 -7.86 3.72 -8.88
N ARG A 363 -8.65 4.40 -8.04
CA ARG A 363 -10.11 4.51 -8.26
C ARG A 363 -10.63 5.85 -7.73
N PRO A 364 -11.45 6.61 -8.49
CA PRO A 364 -12.24 7.72 -7.96
C PRO A 364 -13.00 7.28 -6.70
N ILE A 365 -13.18 8.19 -5.74
CA ILE A 365 -13.94 7.94 -4.48
C ILE A 365 -15.29 7.24 -4.76
N ASN A 366 -15.91 7.60 -5.87
CA ASN A 366 -17.19 7.07 -6.34
C ASN A 366 -17.10 5.56 -6.69
N GLU A 367 -16.05 5.13 -7.40
CA GLU A 367 -15.84 3.71 -7.76
C GLU A 367 -15.41 2.85 -6.57
N ILE A 368 -14.68 3.46 -5.63
CA ILE A 368 -14.32 2.84 -4.34
C ILE A 368 -15.61 2.61 -3.52
N SER A 369 -16.45 3.63 -3.40
CA SER A 369 -17.79 3.56 -2.80
C SER A 369 -18.63 2.43 -3.41
N ASP A 370 -18.70 2.34 -4.74
CA ASP A 370 -19.55 1.38 -5.45
C ASP A 370 -19.07 -0.08 -5.28
N TYR A 371 -17.76 -0.34 -5.43
CA TYR A 371 -17.17 -1.67 -5.20
C TYR A 371 -17.50 -2.19 -3.80
N ARG A 372 -17.45 -1.30 -2.83
CA ARG A 372 -17.50 -1.64 -1.43
C ARG A 372 -18.93 -1.73 -0.89
N ALA A 373 -19.82 -0.88 -1.37
CA ALA A 373 -21.26 -1.05 -1.23
C ALA A 373 -21.70 -2.39 -1.82
N SER A 374 -21.10 -2.83 -2.94
CA SER A 374 -21.41 -4.15 -3.53
C SER A 374 -21.04 -5.32 -2.62
N VAL A 375 -19.89 -5.27 -1.94
CA VAL A 375 -19.48 -6.30 -0.95
C VAL A 375 -20.43 -6.29 0.24
N TRP A 376 -20.72 -5.10 0.79
CA TRP A 376 -21.61 -4.96 1.93
C TRP A 376 -23.04 -5.43 1.63
N ASN A 377 -23.56 -5.15 0.43
CA ASN A 377 -24.86 -5.63 0.00
C ASN A 377 -24.94 -7.15 -0.13
N ARG A 378 -23.82 -7.82 -0.42
CA ARG A 378 -23.75 -9.28 -0.55
C ARG A 378 -23.64 -9.98 0.79
N ILE A 379 -22.68 -9.58 1.62
CA ILE A 379 -22.34 -10.32 2.86
C ILE A 379 -22.69 -9.59 4.16
N GLY A 380 -23.12 -8.33 4.10
CA GLY A 380 -23.31 -7.50 5.29
C GLY A 380 -24.38 -8.01 6.25
N LYS A 381 -25.48 -8.61 5.74
CA LYS A 381 -26.49 -9.25 6.60
C LYS A 381 -25.93 -10.42 7.40
N GLN A 382 -25.14 -11.28 6.75
CA GLN A 382 -24.49 -12.41 7.43
C GLN A 382 -23.47 -11.90 8.46
N TRP A 383 -22.73 -10.84 8.11
CA TRP A 383 -21.75 -10.24 8.99
C TRP A 383 -22.40 -9.62 10.24
N CYS A 384 -23.43 -8.81 10.06
CA CYS A 384 -24.23 -8.24 11.13
C CYS A 384 -24.85 -9.32 12.03
N GLY A 385 -25.36 -10.40 11.45
CA GLY A 385 -25.89 -11.54 12.22
C GLY A 385 -24.84 -12.22 13.12
N LYS A 386 -23.59 -12.35 12.67
CA LYS A 386 -22.50 -12.96 13.45
C LYS A 386 -22.08 -12.14 14.66
N TYR A 387 -22.16 -10.81 14.56
CA TYR A 387 -21.66 -9.89 15.58
C TYR A 387 -22.77 -9.13 16.32
N GLU A 388 -24.03 -9.55 16.17
CA GLU A 388 -25.21 -8.95 16.83
C GLU A 388 -25.33 -7.44 16.54
N MET A 389 -25.25 -7.08 15.26
CA MET A 389 -25.37 -5.69 14.78
C MET A 389 -26.58 -5.55 13.86
N ASP A 390 -27.09 -4.32 13.73
CA ASP A 390 -28.11 -4.02 12.74
C ASP A 390 -27.50 -3.87 11.35
N PHE A 391 -28.14 -4.47 10.35
CA PHE A 391 -27.74 -4.32 8.95
C PHE A 391 -28.39 -3.07 8.34
N VAL A 392 -27.55 -2.12 7.94
CA VAL A 392 -27.95 -0.87 7.28
C VAL A 392 -27.28 -0.76 5.91
N ILE A 393 -28.06 -0.50 4.86
CA ILE A 393 -27.57 -0.46 3.46
C ILE A 393 -26.82 0.85 3.18
N GLU A 394 -27.22 1.93 3.83
CA GLU A 394 -26.55 3.23 3.85
C GLU A 394 -26.37 3.60 5.32
N ASN A 395 -25.21 4.17 5.70
CA ASN A 395 -25.13 4.80 7.02
C ASN A 395 -26.28 5.79 7.13
N THR A 396 -26.93 5.83 8.28
CA THR A 396 -27.93 6.84 8.58
C THR A 396 -27.23 8.20 8.53
N ASP A 397 -27.21 8.84 7.36
CA ASP A 397 -26.82 10.24 7.24
C ASP A 397 -27.68 10.99 8.26
N MET A 398 -27.06 11.86 9.07
CA MET A 398 -27.80 12.83 9.87
C MET A 398 -28.65 13.63 8.88
N LYS A 399 -29.90 13.20 8.69
CA LYS A 399 -30.79 13.84 7.71
C LYS A 399 -30.98 15.26 8.21
N LEU A 400 -30.57 16.23 7.40
CA LEU A 400 -30.78 17.64 7.67
C LEU A 400 -32.27 17.87 7.92
N LYS A 401 -32.69 17.99 9.19
CA LYS A 401 -34.10 18.17 9.58
C LYS A 401 -34.49 19.64 9.48
N HIS A 402 -35.77 19.90 9.24
CA HIS A 402 -36.40 21.20 9.44
C HIS A 402 -37.38 21.10 10.61
N TYR A 403 -37.11 21.85 11.68
CA TYR A 403 -37.91 21.90 12.89
C TYR A 403 -38.88 23.07 12.82
N ILE A 404 -40.17 22.80 13.00
CA ILE A 404 -41.24 23.80 13.07
C ILE A 404 -41.74 23.84 14.50
N PHE A 405 -41.36 24.87 15.24
CA PHE A 405 -41.75 25.09 16.63
C PHE A 405 -43.06 25.89 16.66
N LEU A 406 -44.16 25.26 17.05
CA LEU A 406 -45.43 25.93 17.35
C LEU A 406 -45.49 26.16 18.85
N LEU A 407 -45.34 27.41 19.24
CA LEU A 407 -45.21 27.86 20.62
C LEU A 407 -46.46 28.64 21.01
N ASP A 408 -47.19 28.14 22.01
CA ASP A 408 -48.31 28.87 22.59
C ASP A 408 -47.80 30.17 23.22
N ASN A 409 -48.36 31.28 22.77
CA ASN A 409 -48.08 32.64 23.21
C ASN A 409 -49.38 33.30 23.76
N SER A 410 -50.32 32.49 24.23
CA SER A 410 -51.53 32.95 24.92
C SER A 410 -51.23 33.50 26.31
N GLY A 411 -52.17 34.23 26.90
CA GLY A 411 -52.00 34.87 28.20
C GLY A 411 -51.78 33.90 29.38
N SER A 412 -52.15 32.62 29.25
CA SER A 412 -51.89 31.59 30.29
C SER A 412 -50.40 31.34 30.49
N MET A 413 -49.61 31.43 29.42
CA MET A 413 -48.16 31.21 29.43
C MET A 413 -47.39 32.24 30.28
N LYS A 414 -48.03 33.36 30.65
CA LYS A 414 -47.45 34.39 31.52
C LYS A 414 -47.58 34.08 33.01
N LYS A 415 -48.56 33.27 33.42
CA LYS A 415 -48.98 33.17 34.84
C LYS A 415 -48.02 32.41 35.74
N THR A 416 -47.06 31.66 35.19
CA THR A 416 -46.20 30.73 35.96
C THR A 416 -44.77 30.61 35.40
N ASP A 417 -44.24 31.69 34.80
CA ASP A 417 -42.92 31.68 34.14
C ASP A 417 -42.73 30.59 33.04
N ARG A 418 -43.82 29.93 32.61
CA ARG A 418 -43.84 28.93 31.53
C ARG A 418 -43.16 29.43 30.28
N TRP A 419 -43.43 30.67 29.91
CA TRP A 419 -42.80 31.31 28.74
C TRP A 419 -41.28 31.35 28.88
N THR A 420 -40.76 31.78 30.03
CA THR A 420 -39.32 31.83 30.31
C THR A 420 -38.70 30.44 30.26
N HIS A 421 -39.35 29.43 30.86
CA HIS A 421 -38.88 28.05 30.81
C HIS A 421 -38.91 27.46 29.40
N LEU A 422 -39.91 27.79 28.59
CA LEU A 422 -39.97 27.41 27.18
C LEU A 422 -38.81 28.01 26.38
N ILE A 423 -38.55 29.31 26.51
CA ILE A 423 -37.43 29.95 25.78
C ILE A 423 -36.10 29.34 26.24
N GLN A 424 -35.95 29.04 27.53
CA GLN A 424 -34.79 28.34 28.06
C GLN A 424 -34.66 26.90 27.51
N ALA A 425 -35.77 26.20 27.34
CA ALA A 425 -35.81 24.87 26.72
C ALA A 425 -35.37 24.92 25.25
N ILE A 426 -35.80 25.93 24.49
CA ILE A 426 -35.38 26.16 23.09
C ILE A 426 -33.89 26.53 22.99
N ARG A 427 -33.38 27.36 23.92
CA ARG A 427 -31.94 27.64 24.04
C ARG A 427 -31.16 26.35 24.26
N THR A 428 -31.64 25.51 25.16
CA THR A 428 -31.01 24.22 25.48
C THR A 428 -31.04 23.27 24.29
N PHE A 429 -32.18 23.17 23.59
CA PHE A 429 -32.29 22.43 22.33
C PHE A 429 -31.24 22.87 21.33
N THR A 430 -31.11 24.19 21.10
CA THR A 430 -30.16 24.77 20.14
C THR A 430 -28.72 24.46 20.52
N LYS A 431 -28.39 24.57 21.82
CA LYS A 431 -27.06 24.26 22.35
C LYS A 431 -26.70 22.79 22.11
N ILE A 432 -27.56 21.86 22.53
CA ILE A 432 -27.34 20.42 22.37
C ILE A 432 -27.23 20.06 20.88
N HIS A 433 -28.15 20.56 20.05
CA HIS A 433 -28.13 20.32 18.60
C HIS A 433 -26.81 20.79 17.97
N ASN A 434 -26.30 21.97 18.36
CA ASN A 434 -25.03 22.49 17.84
C ASN A 434 -23.80 21.74 18.39
N GLU A 435 -23.82 21.32 19.66
CA GLU A 435 -22.76 20.49 20.27
C GLU A 435 -22.65 19.11 19.58
N LEU A 436 -23.79 18.56 19.16
CA LEU A 436 -23.87 17.33 18.34
C LEU A 436 -23.49 17.56 16.87
N LYS A 437 -23.12 18.81 16.49
CA LYS A 437 -22.85 19.21 15.10
C LYS A 437 -24.01 18.91 14.15
N GLY A 438 -25.24 18.96 14.65
CA GLY A 438 -26.42 18.85 13.80
C GLY A 438 -26.47 20.04 12.84
N ASP A 439 -26.61 19.76 11.55
CA ASP A 439 -27.00 20.77 10.57
C ASP A 439 -28.53 20.72 10.40
N GLY A 440 -29.20 21.80 10.78
CA GLY A 440 -30.67 21.86 10.82
C GLY A 440 -31.18 23.26 10.59
N VAL A 441 -32.44 23.36 10.18
CA VAL A 441 -33.15 24.64 10.01
C VAL A 441 -34.32 24.66 10.99
N ALA A 442 -34.62 25.83 11.54
CA ALA A 442 -35.73 26.06 12.44
C ALA A 442 -36.69 27.13 11.87
N SER A 443 -37.98 26.90 12.06
CA SER A 443 -39.04 27.89 11.89
C SER A 443 -39.81 28.03 13.18
N PHE A 444 -39.92 29.26 13.68
CA PHE A 444 -40.67 29.55 14.90
C PHE A 444 -42.04 30.14 14.56
N VAL A 445 -43.09 29.61 15.21
CA VAL A 445 -44.47 30.07 15.10
C VAL A 445 -44.98 30.35 16.50
N LEU A 446 -45.31 31.61 16.77
CA LEU A 446 -45.97 32.03 18.00
C LEU A 446 -47.46 32.09 17.73
N PHE A 447 -48.27 31.40 18.52
CA PHE A 447 -49.73 31.39 18.32
C PHE A 447 -50.50 31.74 19.59
N GLY A 448 -51.60 32.46 19.42
CA GLY A 448 -52.61 32.75 20.42
C GLY A 448 -53.95 32.78 19.71
N LEU A 449 -54.64 33.93 19.70
CA LEU A 449 -55.81 34.15 18.83
C LEU A 449 -55.42 34.25 17.34
N SER A 450 -54.17 34.63 17.05
CA SER A 450 -53.57 34.63 15.71
C SER A 450 -52.20 33.92 15.76
N ALA A 451 -51.66 33.53 14.61
CA ALA A 451 -50.34 32.90 14.52
C ALA A 451 -49.39 33.75 13.66
N LYS A 452 -48.17 33.96 14.15
CA LYS A 452 -47.12 34.71 13.44
C LYS A 452 -45.75 34.05 13.60
N SER A 453 -44.90 34.23 12.60
CA SER A 453 -43.47 33.91 12.71
C SER A 453 -42.71 35.21 12.98
N PRO A 454 -41.89 35.30 14.05
CA PRO A 454 -41.08 36.47 14.28
C PRO A 454 -40.14 36.75 13.09
N PRO A 455 -39.86 38.04 12.76
CA PRO A 455 -38.99 38.39 11.64
C PRO A 455 -37.61 37.72 11.75
N GLY A 456 -37.15 37.11 10.66
CA GLY A 456 -35.84 36.44 10.62
C GLY A 456 -35.78 35.06 11.29
N LEU A 457 -36.87 34.58 11.90
CA LEU A 457 -36.93 33.25 12.55
C LEU A 457 -37.67 32.19 11.71
N LEU A 458 -37.93 32.48 10.44
CA LEU A 458 -38.47 31.53 9.47
C LEU A 458 -37.32 30.95 8.64
N PHE A 459 -37.21 29.62 8.60
CA PHE A 459 -36.14 28.90 7.89
C PHE A 459 -34.72 29.29 8.29
N LYS A 460 -34.50 29.64 9.56
CA LYS A 460 -33.19 30.03 10.08
C LYS A 460 -32.34 28.79 10.38
N GLU A 461 -31.08 28.78 9.96
CA GLU A 461 -30.15 27.71 10.32
C GLU A 461 -29.94 27.71 11.84
N ILE A 462 -30.07 26.55 12.49
CA ILE A 462 -30.02 26.42 13.96
C ILE A 462 -28.68 26.90 14.52
N LYS A 463 -27.58 26.64 13.81
CA LYS A 463 -26.24 27.12 14.18
C LYS A 463 -26.08 28.65 14.15
N LEU A 464 -26.99 29.36 13.49
CA LEU A 464 -26.99 30.82 13.41
C LEU A 464 -27.95 31.47 14.41
N LEU A 465 -28.68 30.68 15.20
CA LEU A 465 -29.48 31.19 16.31
C LEU A 465 -28.54 31.72 17.39
N ASN A 466 -28.81 32.94 17.84
CA ASN A 466 -28.00 33.64 18.84
C ASN A 466 -28.89 34.32 19.89
N GLU A 467 -28.28 34.99 20.87
CA GLU A 467 -29.02 35.63 21.95
C GLU A 467 -30.02 36.71 21.49
N SER A 468 -29.77 37.41 20.39
CA SER A 468 -30.73 38.38 19.86
C SER A 468 -32.02 37.71 19.38
N ASP A 469 -31.94 36.48 18.87
CA ASP A 469 -33.10 35.69 18.45
C ASP A 469 -33.92 35.22 19.65
N PHE A 470 -33.25 34.74 20.69
CA PHE A 470 -33.91 34.33 21.93
C PHE A 470 -34.55 35.51 22.64
N ASN A 471 -33.90 36.68 22.62
CA ASN A 471 -34.48 37.92 23.14
C ASN A 471 -35.72 38.36 22.31
N LEU A 472 -35.72 38.17 20.99
CA LEU A 472 -36.90 38.43 20.16
C LEU A 472 -38.08 37.54 20.54
N LEU A 473 -37.82 36.25 20.80
CA LEU A 473 -38.83 35.32 21.32
C LEU A 473 -39.30 35.74 22.72
N GLN A 474 -38.37 35.99 23.66
CA GLN A 474 -38.69 36.39 25.03
C GLN A 474 -39.56 37.66 25.08
N ASN A 475 -39.28 38.65 24.21
CA ASN A 475 -39.99 39.92 24.16
C ASN A 475 -41.35 39.84 23.47
N SER A 476 -41.66 38.72 22.79
CA SER A 476 -43.00 38.45 22.28
C SER A 476 -43.89 38.14 23.48
N THR A 477 -44.49 39.18 24.07
CA THR A 477 -45.25 39.06 25.31
C THR A 477 -46.44 38.12 25.10
N PRO A 478 -46.62 37.07 25.93
CA PRO A 478 -47.79 36.21 25.83
C PRO A 478 -49.07 36.95 26.19
N GLU A 479 -50.08 36.89 25.32
CA GLU A 479 -51.32 37.63 25.46
C GLU A 479 -52.50 36.97 24.73
N GLY A 480 -53.72 37.29 25.17
CA GLY A 480 -54.96 36.81 24.55
C GLY A 480 -55.29 35.35 24.88
N GLY A 481 -56.17 34.76 24.07
CA GLY A 481 -56.58 33.35 24.17
C GLY A 481 -55.78 32.42 23.26
N THR A 482 -56.13 31.14 23.29
CA THR A 482 -55.48 30.07 22.52
C THR A 482 -56.35 29.63 21.36
N ASN A 483 -55.79 29.50 20.16
CA ASN A 483 -56.50 28.98 18.99
C ASN A 483 -55.58 28.03 18.19
N PHE A 484 -55.88 26.73 18.26
CA PHE A 484 -55.09 25.72 17.54
C PHE A 484 -55.27 25.80 16.03
N GLN A 485 -56.43 26.25 15.55
CA GLN A 485 -56.72 26.34 14.12
C GLN A 485 -55.70 27.25 13.41
N VAL A 486 -55.50 28.47 13.94
CA VAL A 486 -54.54 29.42 13.35
C VAL A 486 -53.10 28.92 13.42
N ALA A 487 -52.75 28.17 14.47
CA ALA A 487 -51.43 27.58 14.62
C ALA A 487 -51.12 26.56 13.51
N PHE A 488 -52.03 25.61 13.27
CA PHE A 488 -51.86 24.60 12.22
C PHE A 488 -52.05 25.15 10.81
N GLN A 489 -52.89 26.18 10.61
CA GLN A 489 -52.94 26.93 9.35
C GLN A 489 -51.57 27.52 9.01
N LYS A 490 -50.86 28.08 10.01
CA LYS A 490 -49.53 28.62 9.79
C LYS A 490 -48.51 27.55 9.39
N VAL A 491 -48.61 26.34 9.95
CA VAL A 491 -47.78 25.20 9.53
C VAL A 491 -48.03 24.86 8.06
N ILE A 492 -49.30 24.80 7.65
CA ILE A 492 -49.65 24.53 6.24
C ILE A 492 -49.07 25.61 5.32
N GLU A 493 -49.12 26.89 5.70
CA GLU A 493 -48.48 27.98 4.95
C GLU A 493 -46.95 27.78 4.83
N ILE A 494 -46.28 27.44 5.94
CA ILE A 494 -44.85 27.14 5.94
C ILE A 494 -44.56 25.99 4.98
N LEU A 495 -45.28 24.87 5.09
CA LEU A 495 -45.10 23.71 4.23
C LEU A 495 -45.38 24.00 2.75
N LYS A 496 -46.34 24.89 2.43
CA LYS A 496 -46.55 25.37 1.06
C LYS A 496 -45.35 26.16 0.53
N SER A 497 -44.76 27.03 1.37
CA SER A 497 -43.61 27.86 0.99
C SER A 497 -42.28 27.10 0.88
N ILE A 498 -42.21 25.88 1.42
CA ILE A 498 -41.01 25.02 1.33
C ILE A 498 -40.72 24.60 -0.11
N ASN A 499 -41.75 24.41 -0.95
CA ASN A 499 -41.57 24.03 -2.36
C ASN A 499 -40.80 25.10 -3.16
N SER A 500 -40.85 26.36 -2.71
CA SER A 500 -40.10 27.48 -3.31
C SER A 500 -38.75 27.75 -2.63
N ASN A 501 -38.32 26.91 -1.67
CA ASN A 501 -37.06 27.07 -0.94
C ASN A 501 -36.17 25.82 -1.08
N ASP A 502 -35.23 25.86 -2.01
CA ASP A 502 -34.31 24.75 -2.32
C ASP A 502 -33.51 24.24 -1.12
N LYS A 503 -33.24 25.10 -0.12
CA LYS A 503 -32.49 24.70 1.07
C LYS A 503 -33.29 23.77 1.98
N VAL A 504 -34.62 23.81 1.92
CA VAL A 504 -35.53 23.15 2.87
C VAL A 504 -36.42 22.12 2.20
N SER A 505 -36.65 22.23 0.88
CA SER A 505 -37.55 21.36 0.10
C SER A 505 -37.24 19.87 0.19
N LYS A 506 -35.98 19.51 0.40
CA LYS A 506 -35.52 18.11 0.51
C LYS A 506 -35.40 17.60 1.95
N ARG A 507 -35.69 18.44 2.95
CA ARG A 507 -35.49 18.10 4.37
C ARG A 507 -36.73 17.40 4.94
N PRO A 508 -36.56 16.33 5.75
CA PRO A 508 -37.65 15.82 6.56
C PRO A 508 -38.15 16.87 7.56
N GLN A 509 -39.47 16.96 7.70
CA GLN A 509 -40.14 17.96 8.52
C GLN A 509 -40.44 17.37 9.91
N VAL A 510 -40.05 18.10 10.95
CA VAL A 510 -40.33 17.78 12.37
C VAL A 510 -41.18 18.91 12.93
N ILE A 511 -42.38 18.59 13.40
CA ILE A 511 -43.28 19.58 14.00
C ILE A 511 -43.31 19.37 15.50
N ILE A 512 -43.03 20.43 16.27
CA ILE A 512 -43.08 20.44 17.72
C ILE A 512 -44.18 21.39 18.14
N PHE A 513 -45.29 20.84 18.62
CA PHE A 513 -46.46 21.58 19.08
C PHE A 513 -46.47 21.63 20.61
N MET A 514 -46.25 22.83 21.17
CA MET A 514 -46.20 23.07 22.61
C MET A 514 -47.32 24.02 23.04
N THR A 515 -48.12 23.62 24.03
CA THR A 515 -49.22 24.42 24.55
C THR A 515 -49.49 24.17 26.04
N ASP A 516 -49.94 25.20 26.76
CA ASP A 516 -50.50 25.09 28.11
C ASP A 516 -52.03 25.23 28.14
N GLY A 517 -52.59 25.86 27.10
CA GLY A 517 -54.00 26.16 27.01
C GLY A 517 -54.86 25.06 26.39
N GLU A 518 -56.17 25.25 26.54
CA GLU A 518 -57.21 24.46 25.89
C GLU A 518 -57.83 25.29 24.75
N ALA A 519 -58.00 24.69 23.58
CA ALA A 519 -58.66 25.33 22.44
C ALA A 519 -59.44 24.31 21.62
N GLY A 520 -60.28 24.81 20.70
CA GLY A 520 -61.06 23.98 19.80
C GLY A 520 -60.19 23.08 18.91
N TYR A 521 -60.68 21.87 18.64
CA TYR A 521 -59.99 20.86 17.82
C TYR A 521 -59.87 21.29 16.35
N PRO A 522 -58.65 21.40 15.77
CA PRO A 522 -58.43 21.92 14.42
C PRO A 522 -58.59 20.82 13.35
N GLN A 523 -59.82 20.31 13.19
CA GLN A 523 -60.14 19.14 12.36
C GLN A 523 -59.64 19.28 10.90
N GLN A 524 -59.89 20.40 10.24
CA GLN A 524 -59.61 20.56 8.81
C GLN A 524 -58.10 20.63 8.54
N GLU A 525 -57.37 21.33 9.40
CA GLU A 525 -55.93 21.50 9.30
C GLU A 525 -55.19 20.18 9.56
N LEU A 526 -55.59 19.43 10.58
CA LEU A 526 -54.99 18.13 10.88
C LEU A 526 -55.27 17.10 9.80
N VAL A 527 -56.46 17.09 9.20
CA VAL A 527 -56.74 16.26 8.03
C VAL A 527 -55.81 16.63 6.88
N THR A 528 -55.63 17.92 6.61
CA THR A 528 -54.71 18.39 5.57
C THR A 528 -53.26 17.96 5.84
N LEU A 529 -52.76 18.13 7.07
CA LEU A 529 -51.40 17.74 7.44
C LEU A 529 -51.18 16.23 7.39
N SER A 530 -52.12 15.44 7.92
CA SER A 530 -52.04 13.97 8.00
C SER A 530 -52.30 13.25 6.68
N THR A 531 -52.88 13.92 5.68
CA THR A 531 -53.13 13.35 4.35
C THR A 531 -52.22 13.93 3.28
N THR A 532 -52.19 15.25 3.13
CA THR A 532 -51.47 15.94 2.05
C THR A 532 -49.97 16.03 2.34
N TYR A 533 -49.59 16.30 3.60
CA TYR A 533 -48.19 16.52 3.98
C TYR A 533 -47.54 15.35 4.72
N ARG A 534 -48.22 14.20 4.81
CA ARG A 534 -47.73 13.05 5.58
C ARG A 534 -46.41 12.48 5.09
N SER A 535 -46.15 12.56 3.78
CA SER A 535 -44.90 12.06 3.20
C SER A 535 -43.68 12.88 3.64
N VAL A 536 -43.86 14.19 3.88
CA VAL A 536 -42.80 15.13 4.28
C VAL A 536 -42.67 15.29 5.79
N ILE A 537 -43.76 15.21 6.55
CA ILE A 537 -43.76 15.21 8.02
C ILE A 537 -43.32 13.84 8.52
N LYS A 538 -42.07 13.75 8.99
CA LYS A 538 -41.51 12.51 9.53
C LYS A 538 -41.81 12.34 11.01
N GLU A 539 -41.79 13.43 11.75
CA GLU A 539 -41.99 13.43 13.19
C GLU A 539 -42.96 14.53 13.60
N PHE A 540 -43.81 14.21 14.56
CA PHE A 540 -44.73 15.14 15.17
C PHE A 540 -44.66 14.95 16.68
N TRP A 541 -44.49 16.04 17.42
CA TRP A 541 -44.38 16.03 18.86
C TRP A 541 -45.44 16.94 19.45
N THR A 542 -46.20 16.41 20.39
CA THR A 542 -47.16 17.18 21.19
C THR A 542 -46.61 17.29 22.61
N VAL A 543 -46.35 18.52 23.05
CA VAL A 543 -45.83 18.83 24.38
C VAL A 543 -46.90 19.62 25.13
N ALA A 544 -47.58 18.95 26.04
CA ALA A 544 -48.55 19.57 26.93
C ALA A 544 -47.83 20.06 28.19
N CYS A 545 -47.98 21.34 28.56
CA CYS A 545 -47.33 21.91 29.73
C CYS A 545 -48.37 22.40 30.74
N GLU A 546 -48.43 21.76 31.91
CA GLU A 546 -49.31 22.19 33.03
C GLU A 546 -50.78 22.43 32.63
N THR A 547 -51.29 21.68 31.66
CA THR A 547 -52.66 21.83 31.16
C THR A 547 -53.65 20.92 31.91
N SER A 548 -54.86 21.40 32.14
CA SER A 548 -55.93 20.64 32.83
C SER A 548 -56.62 19.61 31.94
N SER A 549 -56.58 19.77 30.62
CA SER A 549 -57.28 18.89 29.67
C SER A 549 -56.34 18.37 28.58
N LEU A 550 -55.99 17.09 28.68
CA LEU A 550 -55.13 16.41 27.71
C LEU A 550 -55.91 15.78 26.55
N THR A 551 -57.24 15.77 26.60
CA THR A 551 -58.09 15.00 25.68
C THR A 551 -57.88 15.42 24.24
N GLU A 552 -57.98 16.71 23.95
CA GLU A 552 -57.80 17.22 22.57
C GLU A 552 -56.34 17.08 22.11
N LEU A 553 -55.36 17.32 22.99
CA LEU A 553 -53.95 17.18 22.65
C LEU A 553 -53.58 15.73 22.30
N ARG A 554 -54.11 14.76 23.05
CA ARG A 554 -53.92 13.33 22.75
C ARG A 554 -54.56 12.95 21.42
N LYS A 555 -55.75 13.50 21.12
CA LYS A 555 -56.44 13.30 19.84
C LYS A 555 -55.65 13.89 18.67
N ILE A 556 -55.12 15.10 18.82
CA ILE A 556 -54.21 15.74 17.85
C ILE A 556 -53.01 14.83 17.59
N ASN A 557 -52.33 14.39 18.66
CA ASN A 557 -51.16 13.54 18.55
C ASN A 557 -51.45 12.20 17.86
N GLN A 558 -52.61 11.59 18.16
CA GLN A 558 -53.05 10.34 17.55
C GLN A 558 -53.27 10.49 16.05
N VAL A 559 -53.93 11.56 15.60
CA VAL A 559 -54.16 11.81 14.16
C VAL A 559 -52.84 12.04 13.42
N MET A 560 -51.90 12.76 14.03
CA MET A 560 -50.59 13.00 13.45
C MET A 560 -49.62 11.82 13.58
N LYS A 561 -50.01 10.76 14.30
CA LYS A 561 -49.17 9.60 14.64
C LYS A 561 -47.84 10.04 15.25
N GLY A 562 -47.91 10.96 16.21
CA GLY A 562 -46.77 11.60 16.85
C GLY A 562 -46.42 11.05 18.23
N SER A 563 -45.44 11.69 18.86
CA SER A 563 -45.00 11.46 20.24
C SER A 563 -45.65 12.47 21.18
N PHE A 564 -46.24 11.98 22.28
CA PHE A 564 -46.88 12.83 23.29
C PHE A 564 -46.01 12.95 24.54
N LYS A 565 -45.82 14.17 25.04
CA LYS A 565 -45.12 14.47 26.28
C LYS A 565 -46.00 15.35 27.16
N ASP A 566 -46.22 14.89 28.38
CA ASP A 566 -46.99 15.57 29.40
C ASP A 566 -46.02 16.12 30.46
N VAL A 567 -45.92 17.44 30.53
CA VAL A 567 -44.98 18.15 31.37
C VAL A 567 -45.75 18.78 32.53
N GLN A 568 -45.61 18.17 33.70
CA GLN A 568 -46.35 18.54 34.91
C GLN A 568 -45.86 19.85 35.55
N GLN A 569 -44.62 20.26 35.26
CA GLN A 569 -44.00 21.50 35.75
C GLN A 569 -43.17 22.12 34.63
N ALA A 570 -43.28 23.44 34.46
CA ALA A 570 -42.70 24.17 33.32
C ALA A 570 -41.18 23.98 33.15
N ASP A 571 -40.42 23.80 34.22
CA ASP A 571 -38.98 23.53 34.19
C ASP A 571 -38.64 22.20 33.51
N GLY A 572 -39.54 21.22 33.56
CA GLY A 572 -39.46 19.96 32.83
C GLY A 572 -39.43 20.10 31.30
N LEU A 573 -39.82 21.26 30.74
CA LEU A 573 -39.70 21.54 29.30
C LEU A 573 -38.25 21.42 28.82
N VAL A 574 -37.27 21.79 29.65
CA VAL A 574 -35.84 21.71 29.32
C VAL A 574 -35.43 20.27 29.03
N GLN A 575 -35.92 19.31 29.82
CA GLN A 575 -35.63 17.89 29.63
C GLN A 575 -36.25 17.37 28.33
N VAL A 576 -37.51 17.71 28.05
CA VAL A 576 -38.19 17.30 26.81
C VAL A 576 -37.49 17.86 25.58
N TYR A 577 -37.09 19.13 25.60
CA TYR A 577 -36.37 19.74 24.48
C TYR A 577 -34.93 19.22 24.35
N SER A 578 -34.31 18.79 25.44
CA SER A 578 -33.02 18.10 25.39
C SER A 578 -33.14 16.71 24.73
N GLU A 579 -34.21 15.97 25.04
CA GLU A 579 -34.55 14.70 24.38
C GLU A 579 -34.84 14.92 22.89
N LEU A 580 -35.63 15.94 22.55
CA LEU A 580 -35.91 16.32 21.15
C LEU A 580 -34.63 16.64 20.38
N ALA A 581 -33.67 17.34 21.00
CA ALA A 581 -32.37 17.66 20.42
C ALA A 581 -31.42 16.45 20.35
N SER A 582 -31.70 15.37 21.09
CA SER A 582 -30.85 14.18 21.16
C SER A 582 -31.40 13.01 20.32
N ASN A 583 -32.70 13.01 20.00
CA ASN A 583 -33.37 12.06 19.10
C ASN A 583 -33.04 12.35 17.61
N HIS A 584 -31.76 12.60 17.32
CA HIS A 584 -31.25 12.94 15.99
C HIS A 584 -30.65 11.74 15.29
#